data_AF-V9W8V8-F1
#
_entry.id   AF-V9W8V8-F1
#
_cell.length_a   1.000
_cell.length_b   1.000
_cell.length_c   1.000
_cell.angle_alpha   90.00
_cell.angle_beta   90.00
_cell.angle_gamma   90.00
#
_symmetry.space_group_name_H-M   'P 1'
#
loop_
_entity.id
_entity.type
_entity.pdbx_description
1 polymer ?
#
loop_
_entity_poly.entity_id
_entity_poly.type
_entity_poly.pdbx_seq_one_letter_code
_entity_poly.pdbx_strand_id
1 'polypeptide(L)'
;MKKYRKKPVVVSAGRWWKAGDVPDAQIRELDHDGVCKNICRVCGNSISMHGQCKTLEGHHIVCPGDYIIRGVKGEYYPCKPDIFTETYELVE
;
A
#
# COMPACT_ATOMS: atom_id res chain seq x y z
N MET A 1 -0.80 -28.44 20.26
CA MET A 1 -0.51 -27.06 19.80
C MET A 1 -1.51 -26.09 20.41
N LYS A 2 -1.08 -24.89 20.80
CA LYS A 2 -1.99 -23.83 21.24
C LYS A 2 -2.53 -23.10 20.02
N LYS A 3 -3.84 -22.86 19.97
CA LYS A 3 -4.52 -22.12 18.89
C LYS A 3 -4.81 -20.71 19.38
N TYR A 4 -4.62 -19.72 18.51
CA TYR A 4 -4.86 -18.32 18.80
C TYR A 4 -5.75 -17.72 17.70
N ARG A 5 -6.62 -16.78 18.06
CA ARG A 5 -7.42 -16.00 17.11
C ARG A 5 -6.91 -14.56 17.07
N LYS A 6 -6.92 -13.93 15.89
CA LYS A 6 -6.65 -12.50 15.76
C LYS A 6 -7.75 -11.71 16.48
N LYS A 7 -7.41 -10.59 17.13
CA LYS A 7 -8.42 -9.68 17.70
C LYS A 7 -9.18 -9.00 16.54
N PRO A 8 -10.48 -8.69 16.70
CA PRO A 8 -11.20 -7.87 15.72
C PRO A 8 -10.57 -6.47 15.71
N VAL A 9 -10.21 -5.98 14.54
CA VAL A 9 -9.57 -4.67 14.35
C VAL A 9 -10.19 -4.01 13.12
N VAL A 10 -10.71 -2.80 13.31
CA VAL A 10 -11.08 -1.89 12.22
C VAL A 10 -9.83 -1.11 11.82
N VAL A 11 -9.59 -0.95 10.52
CA VAL A 11 -8.42 -0.26 9.98
C VAL A 11 -8.84 0.91 9.11
N SER A 12 -8.03 1.96 9.07
CA SER A 12 -8.13 2.99 8.04
C SER A 12 -7.22 2.64 6.88
N ALA A 13 -7.72 2.73 5.66
CA ALA A 13 -6.95 2.48 4.46
C ALA A 13 -7.31 3.48 3.35
N GLY A 14 -6.31 3.89 2.58
CA GLY A 14 -6.48 4.69 1.36
C GLY A 14 -5.93 3.93 0.17
N ARG A 15 -6.52 4.13 -1.01
CA ARG A 15 -6.05 3.48 -2.24
C ARG A 15 -5.03 4.36 -2.94
N TRP A 16 -3.91 3.77 -3.36
CA TRP A 16 -2.83 4.48 -4.04
C TRP A 16 -3.04 4.49 -5.55
N TRP A 17 -3.08 5.67 -6.17
CA TRP A 17 -2.98 5.84 -7.62
C TRP A 17 -1.81 6.73 -8.01
N LYS A 18 -1.50 7.72 -7.16
CA LYS A 18 -0.40 8.67 -7.31
C LYS A 18 0.03 9.23 -5.95
N ALA A 19 1.14 9.96 -5.94
CA ALA A 19 1.58 10.70 -4.77
C ALA A 19 0.51 11.69 -4.29
N GLY A 20 0.28 11.69 -2.97
CA GLY A 20 -0.71 12.53 -2.31
C GLY A 20 -2.07 11.88 -2.05
N ASP A 21 -2.39 10.73 -2.65
CA ASP A 21 -3.68 10.05 -2.39
C ASP A 21 -3.81 9.56 -0.94
N VAL A 22 -2.69 9.21 -0.31
CA VAL A 22 -2.61 8.82 1.10
C VAL A 22 -1.57 9.71 1.79
N PRO A 23 -1.93 10.96 2.14
CA PRO A 23 -0.96 11.99 2.52
C PRO A 23 -0.25 11.71 3.85
N ASP A 24 -0.92 11.00 4.76
CA ASP A 24 -0.32 10.64 6.05
C ASP A 24 0.74 9.53 5.93
N ALA A 25 0.73 8.78 4.84
CA ALA A 25 1.71 7.74 4.58
C ALA A 25 2.97 8.33 3.95
N GLN A 26 4.14 7.93 4.44
CA GLN A 26 5.43 8.30 3.85
C GLN A 26 5.68 7.49 2.57
N ILE A 27 5.13 7.97 1.45
CA ILE A 27 5.28 7.34 0.14
C ILE A 27 5.93 8.34 -0.82
N ARG A 28 7.06 7.93 -1.41
CA ARG A 28 7.76 8.71 -2.45
C ARG A 28 7.48 8.09 -3.81
N GLU A 29 7.42 8.89 -4.86
CA GLU A 29 7.35 8.35 -6.22
C GLU A 29 8.63 7.58 -6.54
N LEU A 30 8.48 6.44 -7.22
CA LEU A 30 9.61 5.58 -7.53
C LEU A 30 10.48 6.14 -8.66
N ASP A 31 9.88 6.93 -9.56
CA ASP A 31 10.53 7.66 -10.65
C ASP A 31 10.03 9.10 -10.65
N HIS A 32 10.57 9.90 -9.72
CA HIS A 32 10.16 11.29 -9.52
C HIS A 32 10.41 12.16 -10.76
N ASP A 33 11.43 11.84 -11.56
CA ASP A 33 11.78 12.60 -12.76
C ASP A 33 10.90 12.20 -13.97
N GLY A 34 10.12 11.11 -13.86
CA GLY A 34 9.24 10.61 -14.92
C GLY A 34 9.97 10.14 -16.18
N VAL A 35 11.29 9.95 -16.11
CA VAL A 35 12.15 9.61 -17.25
C VAL A 35 12.20 8.09 -17.47
N CYS A 36 11.88 7.30 -16.45
CA CYS A 36 11.94 5.85 -16.48
C CYS A 36 10.80 5.28 -17.34
N LYS A 37 11.13 4.87 -18.57
CA LYS A 37 10.20 4.19 -19.48
C LYS A 37 10.00 2.70 -19.17
N ASN A 38 10.44 2.25 -18.00
CA ASN A 38 10.30 0.85 -17.61
C ASN A 38 8.85 0.54 -17.23
N ILE A 39 8.43 -0.69 -17.57
CA ILE A 39 7.13 -1.23 -17.19
C ILE A 39 7.31 -2.14 -15.98
N CYS A 40 6.43 -1.97 -15.00
CA CYS A 40 6.39 -2.82 -13.82
C CYS A 40 6.00 -4.25 -14.20
N ARG A 41 6.84 -5.22 -13.84
CA ARG A 41 6.58 -6.65 -14.13
C ARG A 41 5.46 -7.25 -13.30
N VAL A 42 5.03 -6.56 -12.23
CA VAL A 42 3.98 -7.04 -11.32
C VAL A 42 2.60 -6.63 -11.80
N CYS A 43 2.40 -5.35 -12.18
CA CYS A 43 1.09 -4.83 -12.55
C CYS A 43 0.96 -4.40 -14.02
N GLY A 44 2.05 -4.38 -14.79
CA GLY A 44 2.04 -3.97 -16.20
C GLY A 44 1.96 -2.46 -16.46
N ASN A 45 1.88 -1.63 -15.42
CA ASN A 45 1.86 -0.17 -15.55
C ASN A 45 3.26 0.43 -15.60
N SER A 46 3.36 1.68 -16.07
CA SER A 46 4.60 2.46 -16.02
C SER A 46 5.14 2.55 -14.59
N ILE A 47 6.47 2.42 -14.43
CA ILE A 47 7.14 2.58 -13.14
C ILE A 47 6.91 3.97 -12.55
N SER A 48 6.69 5.00 -13.38
CA SER A 48 6.36 6.36 -12.93
C SER A 48 5.07 6.47 -12.12
N MET A 49 4.17 5.48 -12.20
CA MET A 49 2.93 5.44 -11.40
C MET A 49 3.13 4.76 -10.03
N HIS A 50 4.32 4.24 -9.75
CA HIS A 50 4.58 3.49 -8.53
C HIS A 50 5.11 4.38 -7.41
N GLY A 51 4.80 3.97 -6.18
CA GLY A 51 5.35 4.57 -4.97
C GLY A 51 6.37 3.66 -4.30
N GLN A 52 7.12 4.23 -3.37
CA GLN A 52 7.94 3.55 -2.38
C GLN A 52 7.44 3.94 -1.00
N CYS A 53 6.65 3.06 -0.38
CA CYS A 53 6.10 3.24 0.96
C CYS A 53 7.13 2.85 2.02
N LYS A 54 7.38 3.74 2.97
CA LYS A 54 8.18 3.40 4.15
C LYS A 54 7.34 2.58 5.14
N THR A 55 7.77 1.36 5.41
CA THR A 55 7.17 0.44 6.38
C THR A 55 8.17 0.18 7.53
N LEU A 56 7.78 -0.65 8.50
CA LEU A 56 8.69 -1.10 9.58
C LEU A 56 9.77 -2.08 9.08
N GLU A 57 9.53 -2.73 7.95
CA GLU A 57 10.44 -3.72 7.35
C GLU A 57 11.40 -3.07 6.33
N GLY A 58 11.24 -1.77 6.09
CA GLY A 58 12.00 -1.02 5.11
C GLY A 58 11.08 -0.38 4.07
N HIS A 59 11.58 -0.20 2.86
CA HIS A 59 10.85 0.47 1.80
C HIS A 59 10.19 -0.57 0.87
N HIS A 60 8.86 -0.53 0.75
CA HIS A 60 8.11 -1.43 -0.12
C HIS A 60 7.57 -0.69 -1.34
N ILE A 61 7.66 -1.33 -2.50
CA ILE A 61 7.09 -0.81 -3.74
C ILE A 61 5.57 -0.91 -3.67
N VAL A 62 4.90 0.17 -4.05
CA VAL A 62 3.45 0.26 -4.13
C VAL A 62 3.04 0.39 -5.59
N CYS A 63 2.15 -0.48 -6.04
CA CYS A 63 1.57 -0.41 -7.38
C CYS A 63 0.32 0.47 -7.38
N PRO A 64 -0.02 1.09 -8.52
CA PRO A 64 -1.33 1.68 -8.71
C PRO A 64 -2.44 0.68 -8.37
N GLY A 65 -3.40 1.13 -7.57
CA GLY A 65 -4.53 0.37 -7.07
C GLY A 65 -4.31 -0.29 -5.72
N ASP A 66 -3.08 -0.46 -5.25
CA ASP A 66 -2.80 -1.05 -3.93
C ASP A 66 -3.42 -0.20 -2.81
N TYR A 67 -3.84 -0.85 -1.73
CA TYR A 67 -4.28 -0.16 -0.51
C TYR A 67 -3.09 0.12 0.40
N ILE A 68 -3.10 1.28 1.04
CA ILE A 68 -2.17 1.65 2.10
C ILE A 68 -2.95 1.62 3.40
N ILE A 69 -2.66 0.64 4.24
CA ILE A 69 -3.37 0.44 5.51
C ILE A 69 -2.55 1.08 6.63
N ARG A 70 -3.23 1.80 7.52
CA ARG A 70 -2.65 2.29 8.77
C ARG A 70 -2.72 1.20 9.84
N GLY A 71 -1.58 0.79 10.34
CA GLY A 71 -1.42 -0.17 11.43
C GLY A 71 -1.70 0.43 12.81
N VAL A 72 -1.71 -0.44 13.82
CA VAL A 72 -2.12 -0.11 15.19
C VAL A 72 -1.16 0.85 15.91
N LYS A 73 0.11 0.92 15.50
CA LYS A 73 1.08 1.88 16.04
C LYS A 73 1.26 3.10 15.12
N GLY A 74 0.38 3.27 14.12
CA GLY A 74 0.45 4.35 13.15
C GLY A 74 1.44 4.11 12.00
N GLU A 75 2.01 2.90 11.89
CA GLU A 75 2.77 2.48 10.73
C GLU A 75 1.88 2.34 9.49
N TYR A 76 2.46 2.39 8.31
CA TYR A 76 1.74 2.16 7.05
C TYR A 76 2.32 0.96 6.32
N TYR A 77 1.45 0.18 5.67
CA TYR A 77 1.85 -0.95 4.87
C TYR A 77 0.97 -1.08 3.60
N PRO A 78 1.58 -1.43 2.46
CA PRO A 78 0.83 -1.71 1.25
C PRO A 78 0.13 -3.07 1.33
N CYS A 79 -1.04 -3.18 0.71
CA CYS A 79 -1.84 -4.38 0.61
C CYS A 79 -2.42 -4.47 -0.81
N LYS A 80 -2.35 -5.65 -1.42
CA LYS A 80 -2.88 -5.84 -2.78
C LYS A 80 -4.41 -5.74 -2.80
N PRO A 81 -5.02 -5.24 -3.89
CA PRO A 81 -6.44 -4.90 -3.90
C PRO A 81 -7.33 -6.11 -3.66
N ASP A 82 -7.00 -7.23 -4.28
CA ASP A 82 -7.64 -8.53 -4.13
C ASP A 82 -7.56 -9.03 -2.68
N ILE A 83 -6.36 -9.04 -2.09
CA ILE A 83 -6.15 -9.42 -0.68
C ILE A 83 -6.93 -8.50 0.25
N PHE A 84 -6.94 -7.19 0.00
CA PHE A 84 -7.66 -6.23 0.80
C PHE A 84 -9.16 -6.52 0.78
N THR A 85 -9.75 -6.71 -0.40
CA THR A 85 -11.19 -6.99 -0.54
C THR A 85 -11.60 -8.35 0.03
N GLU A 86 -10.70 -9.34 0.05
CA GLU A 86 -10.97 -10.63 0.69
C GLU A 86 -10.85 -10.56 2.22
N THR A 87 -10.08 -9.60 2.76
CA THR A 87 -9.75 -9.53 4.19
C THR A 87 -10.58 -8.49 4.95
N TYR A 88 -11.04 -7.44 4.28
CA TYR A 88 -11.69 -6.29 4.90
C TYR A 88 -13.01 -5.95 4.21
N GLU A 89 -13.99 -5.56 5.03
CA GLU A 89 -15.25 -4.96 4.60
C GLU A 89 -15.29 -3.50 5.05
N LEU A 90 -16.05 -2.67 4.32
CA LEU A 90 -16.25 -1.28 4.71
C LEU A 90 -17.13 -1.23 5.97
N VAL A 91 -16.70 -0.46 6.96
CA VAL A 91 -17.43 -0.23 8.21
C VAL A 91 -17.49 1.27 8.49
N GLU A 92 -18.52 1.71 9.21
CA GLU A 92 -18.81 3.13 9.54
C GLU A 92 -17.89 3.70 10.64
#